data_AF-N0B1K0-F1
#
_entry.id   AF-N0B1K0-F1
#
_cell.length_a   1.000
_cell.length_b   1.000
_cell.length_c   1.000
_cell.angle_alpha   90.00
_cell.angle_beta   90.00
_cell.angle_gamma   90.00
#
_symmetry.space_group_name_H-M   'P 1'
#
loop_
_entity.id
_entity.type
_entity.pdbx_description
1 polymer ?
#
loop_
_entity_poly.entity_id
_entity_poly.type
_entity_poly.pdbx_seq_one_letter_code
_entity_poly.pdbx_strand_id
1 'polypeptide(L)'
;MRNFIGCSLFIIFTLLLTGCAGVEKEKEKQLPNANITIEPYNMSEKESLLISKTGVDQIEFFKLKGNLKEDEDLQFAVEVYENGKQKEELLTTSNEPQRKFEDTIISFGISNIKDKDQSLKLIAGIPSGLVTANYSNNMTSSSFSKIVGEKVTLERNIPVYLVAWVGTTKNELRSVGSEKGKLPEGIEEAEIALLYRVIWTDNEK
;
A
#
# COMPACT_ATOMS: atom_id res chain seq x y z
N MET A 1 39.92 -2.32 -67.01
CA MET A 1 40.16 -3.62 -66.33
C MET A 1 41.51 -3.58 -65.63
N ARG A 2 41.55 -4.03 -64.36
CA ARG A 2 42.68 -4.20 -63.39
C ARG A 2 43.26 -2.90 -62.80
N ASN A 3 42.99 -2.51 -61.55
CA ASN A 3 43.20 -3.10 -60.20
C ASN A 3 44.57 -2.73 -59.61
N PHE A 4 44.59 -2.06 -58.44
CA PHE A 4 45.54 -2.21 -57.30
C PHE A 4 44.93 -1.42 -56.11
N ILE A 5 44.30 -2.08 -55.14
CA ILE A 5 44.85 -2.60 -53.85
C ILE A 5 45.23 -1.48 -52.87
N GLY A 6 44.57 -1.48 -51.71
CA GLY A 6 44.73 -0.49 -50.63
C GLY A 6 45.69 -0.88 -49.52
N CYS A 7 45.80 0.02 -48.53
CA CYS A 7 46.12 -0.16 -47.10
C CYS A 7 46.15 1.24 -46.47
N SER A 8 45.36 1.53 -45.42
CA SER A 8 45.77 1.44 -43.99
C SER A 8 46.87 2.45 -43.62
N LEU A 9 46.85 3.28 -42.57
CA LEU A 9 45.93 3.72 -41.52
C LEU A 9 46.72 4.81 -40.73
N PHE A 10 45.99 5.66 -39.99
CA PHE A 10 46.40 6.37 -38.76
C PHE A 10 47.19 7.69 -38.78
N ILE A 11 46.89 8.46 -37.71
CA ILE A 11 47.65 9.52 -36.98
C ILE A 11 47.24 10.96 -37.38
N ILE A 12 46.85 11.90 -36.51
CA ILE A 12 46.40 12.04 -35.10
C ILE A 12 46.23 13.57 -34.88
N PHE A 13 45.35 14.00 -33.96
CA PHE A 13 45.35 15.33 -33.27
C PHE A 13 45.07 16.57 -34.16
N THR A 14 44.28 17.60 -33.81
CA THR A 14 43.90 18.14 -32.49
C THR A 14 42.98 19.36 -32.66
N LEU A 15 42.33 19.77 -31.54
CA LEU A 15 41.94 21.17 -31.18
C LEU A 15 40.76 21.76 -32.01
N LEU A 16 39.79 22.51 -31.49
CA LEU A 16 39.43 23.01 -30.16
C LEU A 16 37.97 23.51 -30.27
N LEU A 17 37.24 23.33 -29.17
CA LEU A 17 36.29 24.25 -28.55
C LEU A 17 35.98 25.56 -29.33
N THR A 18 34.70 25.84 -29.62
CA THR A 18 33.83 26.73 -28.80
C THR A 18 32.51 26.96 -29.53
N GLY A 19 31.40 26.60 -28.89
CA GLY A 19 30.05 26.89 -29.38
C GLY A 19 29.06 26.75 -28.24
N CYS A 20 29.18 27.63 -27.23
CA CYS A 20 28.24 27.73 -26.13
C CYS A 20 27.33 28.93 -26.41
N ALA A 21 26.07 28.70 -26.74
CA ALA A 21 24.99 29.67 -26.51
C ALA A 21 23.64 28.97 -26.62
N GLY A 22 22.97 28.83 -25.47
CA GLY A 22 21.51 28.79 -25.41
C GLY A 22 20.84 27.47 -25.75
N VAL A 23 21.22 26.37 -25.10
CA VAL A 23 20.24 25.30 -24.86
C VAL A 23 19.30 25.85 -23.80
N GLU A 24 18.15 26.37 -24.23
CA GLU A 24 16.98 26.50 -23.38
C GLU A 24 16.83 25.15 -22.70
N LYS A 25 17.19 25.11 -21.41
CA LYS A 25 16.74 24.05 -20.53
C LYS A 25 15.23 24.12 -20.62
N GLU A 26 14.66 23.18 -21.38
CA GLU A 26 13.28 22.77 -21.20
C GLU A 26 13.09 22.75 -19.69
N LYS A 27 12.27 23.68 -19.21
CA LYS A 27 11.74 23.58 -17.87
C LYS A 27 11.08 22.21 -17.88
N GLU A 28 11.73 21.24 -17.25
CA GLU A 28 11.05 20.08 -16.69
C GLU A 28 9.79 20.68 -16.09
N LYS A 29 8.67 20.44 -16.75
CA LYS A 29 7.37 20.64 -16.13
C LYS A 29 7.45 19.72 -14.94
N GLN A 30 7.80 20.26 -13.78
CA GLN A 30 7.54 19.62 -12.51
C GLN A 30 6.08 19.20 -12.61
N LEU A 31 5.86 17.90 -12.83
CA LEU A 31 4.54 17.33 -12.71
C LEU A 31 4.02 17.78 -11.36
N PRO A 32 2.77 18.24 -11.25
CA PRO A 32 2.20 18.53 -9.94
C PRO A 32 2.43 17.29 -9.09
N ASN A 33 3.14 17.45 -7.96
CA ASN A 33 3.48 16.36 -7.06
C ASN A 33 2.25 15.45 -6.93
N ALA A 34 2.36 14.21 -7.40
CA ALA A 34 1.28 13.23 -7.32
C ALA A 34 1.09 12.89 -5.85
N ASN A 35 0.30 13.71 -5.14
CA ASN A 35 0.02 13.50 -3.73
C ASN A 35 -1.11 12.48 -3.63
N ILE A 36 -0.76 11.20 -3.53
CA ILE A 36 -1.72 10.17 -3.18
C ILE A 36 -1.99 10.30 -1.68
N THR A 37 -3.25 10.46 -1.31
CA THR A 37 -3.67 10.64 0.08
C THR A 37 -4.76 9.67 0.47
N ILE A 38 -4.72 9.23 1.72
CA ILE A 38 -5.73 8.37 2.32
C ILE A 38 -6.26 9.06 3.56
N GLU A 39 -7.58 9.10 3.73
CA GLU A 39 -8.21 9.63 4.95
C GLU A 39 -9.37 8.75 5.40
N PRO A 40 -9.66 8.67 6.71
CA PRO A 40 -10.80 7.91 7.19
C PRO A 40 -12.13 8.39 6.59
N TYR A 41 -13.00 7.46 6.27
CA TYR A 41 -14.36 7.74 5.84
C TYR A 41 -15.33 7.59 7.00
N ASN A 42 -15.94 8.70 7.41
CA ASN A 42 -17.00 8.69 8.41
C ASN A 42 -18.34 8.32 7.76
N MET A 43 -18.80 7.11 8.04
CA MET A 43 -20.11 6.63 7.58
C MET A 43 -21.25 7.39 8.24
N SER A 44 -22.31 7.62 7.48
CA SER A 44 -23.63 7.98 8.00
C SER A 44 -24.28 6.80 8.73
N GLU A 45 -25.27 7.09 9.58
CA GLU A 45 -26.06 6.06 10.28
C GLU A 45 -26.69 5.05 9.31
N LYS A 46 -27.14 5.53 8.14
CA LYS A 46 -27.73 4.69 7.10
C LYS A 46 -26.71 3.73 6.50
N GLU A 47 -25.49 4.20 6.21
CA GLU A 47 -24.42 3.34 5.71
C GLU A 47 -24.01 2.31 6.75
N SER A 48 -23.81 2.74 8.01
CA SER A 48 -23.51 1.82 9.11
C SER A 48 -24.58 0.75 9.29
N LEU A 49 -25.87 1.12 9.18
CA LEU A 49 -26.98 0.17 9.25
C LEU A 49 -26.94 -0.84 8.08
N LEU A 50 -26.65 -0.39 6.86
CA LEU A 50 -26.54 -1.30 5.71
C LEU A 50 -25.38 -2.29 5.90
N ILE A 51 -24.21 -1.81 6.33
CA ILE A 51 -23.04 -2.65 6.59
C ILE A 51 -23.35 -3.66 7.70
N SER A 52 -24.08 -3.27 8.74
CA SER A 52 -24.48 -4.17 9.84
C SER A 52 -25.37 -5.34 9.39
N LYS A 53 -25.88 -5.35 8.14
CA LYS A 53 -26.69 -6.44 7.57
C LYS A 53 -25.89 -7.34 6.61
N THR A 54 -24.62 -7.05 6.38
CA THR A 54 -23.76 -7.81 5.45
C THR A 54 -23.12 -9.06 6.07
N GLY A 55 -23.08 -9.14 7.41
CA GLY A 55 -22.39 -10.20 8.13
C GLY A 55 -20.88 -9.97 8.32
N VAL A 56 -20.35 -8.82 7.87
CA VAL A 56 -19.01 -8.38 8.24
C VAL A 56 -19.01 -7.95 9.71
N ASP A 57 -18.09 -8.50 10.51
CA ASP A 57 -18.06 -8.23 11.95
C ASP A 57 -17.47 -6.84 12.24
N GLN A 58 -16.31 -6.53 11.63
CA GLN A 58 -15.61 -5.27 11.82
C GLN A 58 -15.01 -4.81 10.48
N ILE A 59 -15.16 -3.53 10.16
CA ILE A 59 -14.65 -2.96 8.91
C ILE A 59 -14.46 -1.46 9.05
N GLU A 60 -13.34 -0.97 8.54
CA GLU A 60 -13.04 0.46 8.44
C GLU A 60 -13.00 0.87 6.97
N PHE A 61 -13.45 2.10 6.69
CA PHE A 61 -13.51 2.68 5.36
C PHE A 61 -12.59 3.90 5.26
N PHE A 62 -12.01 4.10 4.09
CA PHE A 62 -11.13 5.22 3.79
C PHE A 62 -11.43 5.79 2.42
N LYS A 63 -11.15 7.07 2.23
CA LYS A 63 -11.12 7.74 0.94
C LYS A 63 -9.69 7.78 0.42
N LEU A 64 -9.51 7.29 -0.80
CA LEU A 64 -8.27 7.38 -1.56
C LEU A 64 -8.41 8.49 -2.61
N LYS A 65 -7.42 9.38 -2.67
CA LYS A 65 -7.36 10.47 -3.65
C LYS A 65 -5.97 10.60 -4.22
N GLY A 66 -5.86 10.86 -5.51
CA GLY A 66 -4.58 11.09 -6.17
C GLY A 66 -4.56 10.54 -7.59
N ASN A 67 -3.38 10.59 -8.20
CA ASN A 67 -3.18 10.01 -9.53
C ASN A 67 -1.83 9.28 -9.55
N LEU A 68 -1.82 8.08 -10.11
CA LEU A 68 -0.61 7.32 -10.43
C LEU A 68 -0.14 7.68 -11.83
N LYS A 69 1.18 7.79 -12.03
CA LYS A 69 1.77 7.80 -13.38
C LYS A 69 1.78 6.39 -13.97
N GLU A 70 2.11 6.25 -15.26
CA GLU A 70 2.10 4.96 -15.98
C GLU A 70 3.07 3.93 -15.40
N ASP A 71 4.20 4.38 -14.88
CA ASP A 71 5.26 3.57 -14.26
C ASP A 71 5.08 3.41 -12.75
N GLU A 72 3.99 3.92 -12.17
CA GLU A 72 3.69 3.84 -10.74
C GLU A 72 2.59 2.82 -10.47
N ASP A 73 2.61 2.27 -9.26
CA ASP A 73 1.63 1.31 -8.76
C ASP A 73 1.22 1.62 -7.32
N LEU A 74 0.04 1.14 -6.94
CA LEU A 74 -0.47 1.19 -5.59
C LEU A 74 -0.78 -0.24 -5.14
N GLN A 75 0.07 -0.77 -4.27
CA GLN A 75 -0.07 -2.14 -3.79
C GLN A 75 -0.79 -2.18 -2.46
N PHE A 76 -1.61 -3.21 -2.28
CA PHE A 76 -2.32 -3.51 -1.05
C PHE A 76 -1.90 -4.89 -0.58
N ALA A 77 -1.76 -5.06 0.74
CA ALA A 77 -1.49 -6.36 1.33
C ALA A 77 -1.98 -6.41 2.78
N VAL A 78 -2.07 -7.62 3.33
CA VAL A 78 -2.12 -7.86 4.76
C VAL A 78 -0.81 -8.49 5.17
N GLU A 79 -0.01 -7.76 5.94
CA GLU A 79 1.22 -8.30 6.51
C GLU A 79 0.91 -9.06 7.80
N VAL A 80 1.42 -10.28 7.90
CA VAL A 80 1.31 -11.12 9.10
C VAL A 80 2.58 -10.98 9.92
N TYR A 81 2.42 -10.58 11.17
CA TYR A 81 3.49 -10.51 12.16
C TYR A 81 3.24 -11.53 13.25
N GLU A 82 4.27 -12.28 13.60
CA GLU A 82 4.29 -13.16 14.78
C GLU A 82 5.33 -12.65 15.76
N ASN A 83 4.91 -12.34 16.99
CA ASN A 83 5.76 -11.79 18.04
C ASN A 83 6.64 -10.62 17.52
N GLY A 84 6.01 -9.68 16.82
CA GLY A 84 6.66 -8.49 16.26
C GLY A 84 7.53 -8.72 15.01
N LYS A 85 7.60 -9.95 14.46
CA LYS A 85 8.38 -10.24 13.24
C LYS A 85 7.47 -10.56 12.07
N GLN A 86 7.65 -9.86 10.94
CA GLN A 86 6.94 -10.16 9.70
C GLN A 86 7.25 -11.59 9.24
N LYS A 87 6.21 -12.33 8.84
CA LYS A 87 6.28 -13.73 8.40
C LYS A 87 5.88 -13.93 6.96
N GLU A 88 4.75 -13.33 6.58
CA GLU A 88 4.16 -13.51 5.27
C GLU A 88 3.28 -12.30 4.90
N GLU A 89 2.89 -12.26 3.63
CA GLU A 89 1.88 -11.34 3.12
C GLU A 89 0.70 -12.14 2.58
N LEU A 90 -0.51 -11.67 2.87
CA LEU A 90 -1.77 -12.18 2.36
C LEU A 90 -2.45 -11.07 1.57
N LEU A 91 -3.39 -11.43 0.69
CA LEU A 91 -4.17 -10.45 -0.08
C LEU A 91 -3.32 -9.45 -0.87
N THR A 92 -2.11 -9.83 -1.26
CA THR A 92 -1.22 -8.96 -2.03
C THR A 92 -1.84 -8.69 -3.40
N THR A 93 -2.06 -7.40 -3.69
CA THR A 93 -2.46 -6.92 -5.01
C THR A 93 -1.45 -5.90 -5.51
N SER A 94 -1.20 -5.96 -6.82
CA SER A 94 -0.31 -5.06 -7.54
C SER A 94 -0.88 -4.80 -8.92
N ASN A 95 -0.23 -3.92 -9.68
CA ASN A 95 -0.63 -3.50 -11.02
C ASN A 95 -2.05 -2.89 -11.04
N GLU A 96 -2.33 -1.95 -10.13
CA GLU A 96 -3.66 -1.33 -10.03
C GLU A 96 -4.04 -0.67 -11.37
N PRO A 97 -5.11 -1.16 -12.05
CA PRO A 97 -5.51 -0.63 -13.34
C PRO A 97 -6.07 0.80 -13.23
N GLN A 98 -6.65 1.17 -12.09
CA GLN A 98 -7.15 2.51 -11.87
C GLN A 98 -6.00 3.47 -11.54
N ARG A 99 -5.80 4.47 -12.40
CA ARG A 99 -4.72 5.47 -12.21
C ARG A 99 -5.17 6.80 -11.65
N LYS A 100 -6.48 7.03 -11.53
CA LYS A 100 -7.07 8.26 -10.98
C LYS A 100 -8.05 7.92 -9.87
N PHE A 101 -7.87 8.53 -8.72
CA PHE A 101 -8.71 8.32 -7.54
C PHE A 101 -9.35 9.66 -7.15
N GLU A 102 -10.67 9.75 -7.32
CA GLU A 102 -11.49 10.92 -6.99
C GLU A 102 -12.34 10.58 -5.76
N ASP A 103 -11.69 10.52 -4.60
CA ASP A 103 -12.29 10.09 -3.33
C ASP A 103 -12.86 8.66 -3.40
N THR A 104 -12.13 7.78 -4.11
CA THR A 104 -12.44 6.34 -4.22
C THR A 104 -12.49 5.70 -2.83
N ILE A 105 -13.56 4.96 -2.52
CA ILE A 105 -13.69 4.27 -1.24
C ILE A 105 -12.90 2.97 -1.28
N ILE A 106 -12.04 2.78 -0.29
CA ILE A 106 -11.38 1.51 0.05
C ILE A 106 -11.79 1.08 1.45
N SER A 107 -11.70 -0.21 1.75
CA SER A 107 -12.17 -0.74 3.03
C SER A 107 -11.38 -1.97 3.48
N PHE A 108 -11.19 -2.13 4.78
CA PHE A 108 -10.48 -3.26 5.35
C PHE A 108 -11.24 -3.79 6.55
N GLY A 109 -11.49 -5.09 6.57
CA GLY A 109 -12.36 -5.69 7.56
C GLY A 109 -12.11 -7.17 7.77
N ILE A 110 -12.75 -7.68 8.81
CA ILE A 110 -12.72 -9.08 9.19
C ILE A 110 -14.14 -9.58 9.46
N SER A 111 -14.36 -10.86 9.22
CA SER A 111 -15.55 -11.58 9.65
C SER A 111 -15.18 -12.93 10.27
N ASN A 112 -16.19 -13.58 10.81
CA ASN A 112 -16.11 -14.90 11.44
C ASN A 112 -15.30 -14.90 12.74
N ILE A 113 -15.26 -13.75 13.45
CA ILE A 113 -14.54 -13.63 14.74
C ILE A 113 -15.07 -14.61 15.79
N LYS A 114 -16.35 -15.00 15.67
CA LYS A 114 -17.05 -15.89 16.62
C LYS A 114 -17.20 -17.33 16.12
N ASP A 115 -16.63 -17.68 14.96
CA ASP A 115 -16.73 -19.05 14.46
C ASP A 115 -15.88 -20.00 15.31
N LYS A 116 -16.42 -21.20 15.54
CA LYS A 116 -15.78 -22.24 16.37
C LYS A 116 -14.44 -22.70 15.81
N ASP A 117 -14.26 -22.57 14.50
CA ASP A 117 -13.07 -23.01 13.78
C ASP A 117 -11.91 -22.00 13.89
N GLN A 118 -12.12 -20.88 14.61
CA GLN A 118 -11.13 -19.82 14.88
C GLN A 118 -10.45 -19.29 13.60
N SER A 119 -11.17 -19.33 12.47
CA SER A 119 -10.71 -18.76 11.20
C SER A 119 -11.28 -17.35 11.02
N LEU A 120 -10.40 -16.37 10.84
CA LEU A 120 -10.81 -15.04 10.40
C LEU A 120 -10.92 -15.04 8.89
N LYS A 121 -12.00 -14.46 8.36
CA LYS A 121 -12.05 -14.07 6.97
C LYS A 121 -11.57 -12.63 6.85
N LEU A 122 -10.41 -12.44 6.26
CA LEU A 122 -9.81 -11.15 5.93
C LEU A 122 -10.46 -10.59 4.68
N ILE A 123 -10.79 -9.30 4.70
CA ILE A 123 -11.50 -8.61 3.64
C ILE A 123 -10.74 -7.33 3.29
N ALA A 124 -10.45 -7.12 2.00
CA ALA A 124 -9.94 -5.86 1.47
C ALA A 124 -10.75 -5.43 0.25
N GLY A 125 -11.46 -4.31 0.39
CA GLY A 125 -12.08 -3.57 -0.71
C GLY A 125 -11.09 -2.55 -1.23
N ILE A 126 -10.58 -2.77 -2.42
CA ILE A 126 -9.58 -1.95 -3.11
C ILE A 126 -10.23 -1.32 -4.36
N PRO A 127 -9.59 -0.35 -5.04
CA PRO A 127 -10.19 0.32 -6.20
C PRO A 127 -10.65 -0.66 -7.29
N SER A 128 -9.86 -1.71 -7.55
CA SER A 128 -10.14 -2.75 -8.53
C SER A 128 -11.17 -3.81 -8.09
N GLY A 129 -11.64 -3.82 -6.83
CA GLY A 129 -12.68 -4.73 -6.37
C GLY A 129 -12.52 -5.23 -4.94
N LEU A 130 -12.96 -6.46 -4.69
CA LEU A 130 -12.95 -7.09 -3.37
C LEU A 130 -12.07 -8.34 -3.39
N VAL A 131 -11.12 -8.43 -2.46
CA VAL A 131 -10.30 -9.62 -2.24
C VAL A 131 -10.48 -10.13 -0.81
N THR A 132 -10.49 -11.45 -0.64
CA THR A 132 -10.70 -12.08 0.66
C THR A 132 -9.81 -13.31 0.85
N ALA A 133 -9.37 -13.55 2.07
CA ALA A 133 -8.54 -14.70 2.44
C ALA A 133 -9.00 -15.22 3.81
N ASN A 134 -8.82 -16.50 4.06
CA ASN A 134 -9.04 -17.07 5.38
C ASN A 134 -7.70 -17.17 6.10
N TYR A 135 -7.68 -16.75 7.35
CA TYR A 135 -6.53 -16.84 8.24
C TYR A 135 -6.91 -17.61 9.49
N SER A 136 -6.32 -18.80 9.66
CA SER A 136 -6.51 -19.60 10.86
C SER A 136 -5.63 -19.06 11.98
N ASN A 137 -6.21 -18.90 13.16
CA ASN A 137 -5.48 -18.55 14.36
C ASN A 137 -6.10 -19.29 15.55
N ASN A 138 -5.44 -19.24 16.71
CA ASN A 138 -5.93 -19.83 17.95
C ASN A 138 -6.02 -18.80 19.08
N MET A 139 -6.14 -17.52 18.73
CA MET A 139 -6.15 -16.42 19.69
C MET A 139 -7.45 -16.44 20.49
N THR A 140 -7.35 -16.22 21.80
CA THR A 140 -8.50 -16.23 22.72
C THR A 140 -8.99 -14.81 23.03
N SER A 141 -8.13 -13.82 22.82
CA SER A 141 -8.42 -12.39 22.92
C SER A 141 -7.92 -11.68 21.68
N SER A 142 -8.67 -10.68 21.20
CA SER A 142 -8.26 -9.88 20.05
C SER A 142 -8.79 -8.46 20.08
N SER A 143 -8.13 -7.58 19.33
CA SER A 143 -8.55 -6.19 19.10
C SER A 143 -8.43 -5.88 17.63
N PHE A 144 -9.36 -5.08 17.12
CA PHE A 144 -9.33 -4.53 15.78
C PHE A 144 -9.32 -3.01 15.87
N SER A 145 -8.33 -2.39 15.26
CA SER A 145 -8.01 -0.97 15.47
C SER A 145 -7.81 -0.28 14.13
N LYS A 146 -8.49 0.86 13.95
CA LYS A 146 -8.12 1.81 12.91
C LYS A 146 -6.82 2.50 13.31
N ILE A 147 -5.79 2.33 12.48
CA ILE A 147 -4.46 2.86 12.73
C ILE A 147 -4.34 4.31 12.25
N VAL A 148 -4.93 4.62 11.10
CA VAL A 148 -4.94 5.98 10.55
C VAL A 148 -6.23 6.69 10.98
N GLY A 149 -6.12 7.64 11.90
CA GLY A 149 -7.24 8.46 12.39
C GLY A 149 -7.43 9.80 11.67
N GLU A 150 -6.42 10.23 10.90
CA GLU A 150 -6.39 11.50 10.18
C GLU A 150 -5.90 11.29 8.75
N LYS A 151 -6.00 12.32 7.91
CA LYS A 151 -5.48 12.27 6.54
C LYS A 151 -3.97 12.06 6.53
N VAL A 152 -3.52 11.11 5.72
CA VAL A 152 -2.11 10.83 5.44
C VAL A 152 -1.82 10.98 3.95
N THR A 153 -0.61 11.45 3.63
CA THR A 153 -0.07 11.47 2.28
C THR A 153 0.91 10.31 2.16
N LEU A 154 0.77 9.50 1.12
CA LEU A 154 1.70 8.41 0.86
C LEU A 154 3.04 8.97 0.39
N GLU A 155 4.11 8.44 0.97
CA GLU A 155 5.46 8.64 0.47
C GLU A 155 5.86 7.41 -0.35
N ARG A 156 6.59 7.62 -1.45
CA ARG A 156 7.03 6.52 -2.32
C ARG A 156 7.85 5.50 -1.55
N ASN A 157 7.56 4.23 -1.76
CA ASN A 157 8.20 3.06 -1.15
C ASN A 157 8.16 3.03 0.39
N ILE A 158 7.28 3.82 1.01
CA ILE A 158 7.06 3.81 2.44
C ILE A 158 5.66 3.26 2.71
N PRO A 159 5.54 2.16 3.49
CA PRO A 159 4.26 1.56 3.77
C PRO A 159 3.43 2.42 4.72
N VAL A 160 2.12 2.44 4.48
CA VAL A 160 1.13 3.00 5.39
C VAL A 160 0.18 1.89 5.83
N TYR A 161 0.07 1.68 7.13
CA TYR A 161 -0.82 0.72 7.76
C TYR A 161 -2.11 1.42 8.17
N LEU A 162 -3.24 0.94 7.67
CA LEU A 162 -4.54 1.59 7.84
C LEU A 162 -5.34 0.98 8.98
N VAL A 163 -5.24 -0.34 9.14
CA VAL A 163 -5.99 -1.14 10.10
C VAL A 163 -5.10 -2.25 10.64
N ALA A 164 -5.28 -2.58 11.92
CA ALA A 164 -4.63 -3.70 12.57
C ALA A 164 -5.65 -4.59 13.25
N TRP A 165 -5.54 -5.89 13.05
CA TRP A 165 -6.06 -6.88 13.98
C TRP A 165 -4.90 -7.43 14.79
N VAL A 166 -5.02 -7.46 16.10
CA VAL A 166 -4.03 -8.07 16.99
C VAL A 166 -4.70 -9.13 17.85
N GLY A 167 -3.99 -10.22 18.11
CA GLY A 167 -4.50 -11.34 18.87
C GLY A 167 -3.47 -11.90 19.85
N THR A 168 -3.99 -12.44 20.95
CA THR A 168 -3.20 -13.19 21.93
C THR A 168 -4.04 -14.28 22.60
N THR A 169 -3.35 -15.30 23.10
CA THR A 169 -3.83 -16.33 24.02
C THR A 169 -3.76 -15.89 25.49
N LYS A 170 -3.10 -14.76 25.79
CA LYS A 170 -2.96 -14.18 27.13
C LYS A 170 -4.26 -13.46 27.56
N ASN A 171 -4.36 -13.19 28.85
CA ASN A 171 -5.54 -12.54 29.45
C ASN A 171 -5.62 -11.03 29.21
N GLU A 172 -4.53 -10.41 28.74
CA GLU A 172 -4.44 -8.97 28.53
C GLU A 172 -3.94 -8.70 27.12
N LEU A 173 -4.59 -7.76 26.45
CA LEU A 173 -4.21 -7.27 25.13
C LEU A 173 -4.50 -5.78 25.07
N ARG A 174 -3.49 -5.02 24.64
CA ARG A 174 -3.66 -3.60 24.33
C ARG A 174 -3.98 -3.44 22.86
N SER A 175 -4.89 -2.52 22.55
CA SER A 175 -5.06 -2.06 21.18
C SER A 175 -3.79 -1.37 20.72
N VAL A 176 -3.43 -1.57 19.45
CA VAL A 176 -2.27 -0.94 18.84
C VAL A 176 -2.68 0.33 18.10
N GLY A 177 -1.78 1.30 18.08
CA GLY A 177 -1.96 2.57 17.39
C GLY A 177 -0.67 2.99 16.70
N SER A 178 -0.77 3.93 15.78
CA SER A 178 0.40 4.45 15.08
C SER A 178 0.27 5.94 14.83
N GLU A 179 1.41 6.62 14.80
CA GLU A 179 1.50 7.97 14.27
C GLU A 179 1.47 7.91 12.74
N LYS A 180 0.40 8.45 12.13
CA LYS A 180 0.27 8.63 10.67
C LYS A 180 0.45 7.34 9.85
N GLY A 181 0.02 6.20 10.40
CA GLY A 181 0.05 4.93 9.67
C GLY A 181 1.44 4.32 9.51
N LYS A 182 2.43 4.74 10.28
CA LYS A 182 3.69 3.97 10.44
C LYS A 182 3.40 2.58 11.02
N LEU A 183 4.41 1.71 11.08
CA LEU A 183 4.28 0.45 11.79
C LEU A 183 3.85 0.72 13.25
N PRO A 184 2.73 0.16 13.74
CA PRO A 184 2.27 0.42 15.10
C PRO A 184 3.29 -0.05 16.14
N GLU A 185 3.53 0.78 17.16
CA GLU A 185 4.32 0.37 18.33
C GLU A 185 3.53 -0.65 19.17
N GLY A 186 4.21 -1.59 19.82
CA GLY A 186 3.57 -2.58 20.69
C GLY A 186 2.99 -3.81 19.98
N ILE A 187 3.19 -3.96 18.67
CA ILE A 187 2.80 -5.19 17.94
C ILE A 187 3.56 -6.43 18.44
N GLU A 188 4.71 -6.24 19.07
CA GLU A 188 5.50 -7.28 19.72
C GLU A 188 4.88 -7.79 21.02
N GLU A 189 3.96 -7.04 21.62
CA GLU A 189 3.19 -7.51 22.79
C GLU A 189 2.12 -8.54 22.39
N ALA A 190 1.65 -8.48 21.14
CA ALA A 190 0.72 -9.43 20.55
C ALA A 190 1.46 -10.67 20.02
N GLU A 191 0.80 -11.82 20.08
CA GLU A 191 1.36 -13.05 19.49
C GLU A 191 1.19 -13.03 17.97
N ILE A 192 0.04 -12.54 17.49
CA ILE A 192 -0.25 -12.31 16.09
C ILE A 192 -0.70 -10.87 15.86
N ALA A 193 -0.18 -10.23 14.82
CA ALA A 193 -0.74 -9.00 14.27
C ALA A 193 -0.94 -9.12 12.76
N LEU A 194 -2.10 -8.70 12.27
CA LEU A 194 -2.45 -8.62 10.86
C LEU A 194 -2.61 -7.14 10.52
N LEU A 195 -1.72 -6.61 9.69
CA LEU A 195 -1.68 -5.20 9.35
C LEU A 195 -2.06 -4.98 7.89
N TYR A 196 -3.13 -4.22 7.65
CA TYR A 196 -3.54 -3.84 6.29
C TYR A 196 -2.66 -2.69 5.80
N ARG A 197 -1.80 -3.00 4.82
CA ARG A 197 -0.78 -2.14 4.25
C ARG A 197 -1.21 -1.58 2.90
N VAL A 198 -0.85 -0.32 2.65
CA VAL A 198 -0.84 0.31 1.32
C VAL A 198 0.56 0.86 1.07
N ILE A 199 1.10 0.65 -0.13
CA ILE A 199 2.37 1.26 -0.56
C ILE A 199 2.22 1.87 -1.95
N TRP A 200 2.74 3.08 -2.12
CA TRP A 200 2.92 3.70 -3.43
C TRP A 200 4.33 3.35 -3.92
N THR A 201 4.43 2.63 -5.03
CA THR A 201 5.69 2.10 -5.56
C THR A 201 5.79 2.32 -7.06
N ASP A 202 6.93 1.94 -7.64
CA ASP A 202 7.05 1.74 -9.07
C ASP A 202 6.36 0.43 -9.48
N ASN A 203 5.85 0.39 -10.70
CA ASN A 203 5.23 -0.80 -11.25
C ASN A 203 6.31 -1.86 -11.54
N GLU A 204 6.13 -3.09 -11.05
CA GLU A 204 7.03 -4.18 -11.40
C GLU A 204 6.85 -4.52 -12.89
N LYS A 205 7.95 -4.46 -13.66
CA LYS A 205 7.95 -4.73 -15.11
C LYS A 205 7.97 -6.21 -15.43
#